data_AF-G2EEC0-F1
#
_entry.id   AF-G2EEC0-F1
#
_cell.length_a   1.000
_cell.length_b   1.000
_cell.length_c   1.000
_cell.angle_alpha   90.00
_cell.angle_beta   90.00
_cell.angle_gamma   90.00
#
_symmetry.space_group_name_H-M   'P 1'
#
loop_
_entity.id
_entity.type
_entity.pdbx_description
1 polymer ?
#
loop_
_entity_poly.entity_id
_entity_poly.type
_entity_poly.pdbx_seq_one_letter_code
_entity_poly.pdbx_strand_id
1 'polypeptide(L)' 'MKKVKDLLTEISTVTRDIETNYPAIYDHLDEIPMTIPDQENPNINAKELENYLDSLKEIIKKYKEEQH' A
#
# COMPACT_ATOMS: atom_id res chain seq x y z
N MET A 1 -15.63 -10.21 -0.11
CA MET A 1 -14.76 -9.53 -1.10
C MET A 1 -15.01 -8.04 -0.99
N LYS A 2 -14.00 -7.26 -0.61
CA LYS A 2 -14.07 -5.80 -0.71
C LYS A 2 -14.09 -5.41 -2.20
N LYS A 3 -14.74 -4.31 -2.57
CA LYS A 3 -14.68 -3.87 -3.97
C LYS A 3 -13.28 -3.34 -4.25
N VAL A 4 -12.82 -3.49 -5.50
CA VAL A 4 -11.54 -2.92 -5.97
C VAL A 4 -11.40 -1.44 -5.58
N LYS A 5 -12.49 -0.68 -5.69
CA LYS A 5 -12.53 0.73 -5.28
C LYS A 5 -12.27 0.94 -3.77
N ASP A 6 -12.81 0.07 -2.92
CA ASP A 6 -12.59 0.14 -1.48
C ASP A 6 -11.12 -0.16 -1.16
N LEU A 7 -10.53 -1.16 -1.83
CA LEU A 7 -9.12 -1.52 -1.68
C LEU A 7 -8.19 -0.38 -2.12
N LEU A 8 -8.45 0.23 -3.27
CA LEU A 8 -7.68 1.39 -3.75
C LEU A 8 -7.79 2.58 -2.79
N THR A 9 -8.96 2.80 -2.20
CA THR A 9 -9.17 3.86 -1.19
C THR A 9 -8.36 3.57 0.07
N GLU A 10 -8.39 2.33 0.55
CA GLU A 10 -7.66 1.90 1.74
C GLU A 10 -6.14 1.95 1.51
N ILE A 11 -5.66 1.50 0.35
CA ILE A 11 -4.26 1.62 -0.07
C ILE A 11 -3.83 3.08 -0.07
N SER A 12 -4.58 3.96 -0.76
CA SER A 12 -4.24 5.39 -0.83
C SER A 12 -4.19 6.04 0.56
N THR A 13 -5.09 5.64 1.46
CA THR A 13 -5.13 6.14 2.84
C THR A 13 -3.91 5.68 3.63
N VAL A 14 -3.58 4.39 3.56
CA VAL A 14 -2.41 3.81 4.25
C VAL A 14 -1.11 4.40 3.70
N THR A 15 -0.97 4.53 2.38
CA THR A 15 0.20 5.14 1.74
C THR A 15 0.40 6.59 2.19
N ARG A 16 -0.69 7.37 2.31
CA ARG A 16 -0.59 8.74 2.80
C ARG A 16 -0.27 8.84 4.30
N ASP A 17 -0.77 7.89 5.09
CA ASP A 17 -0.36 7.76 6.50
C ASP A 17 1.14 7.44 6.61
N ILE A 18 1.66 6.56 5.75
CA ILE A 18 3.08 6.25 5.66
C ILE A 18 3.90 7.47 5.26
N GLU A 19 3.50 8.20 4.22
CA GLU A 19 4.15 9.44 3.80
C GLU A 19 4.26 10.46 4.94
N THR A 20 3.19 10.59 5.73
CA THR A 20 3.08 11.63 6.76
C THR A 20 3.76 11.22 8.08
N ASN A 21 3.53 9.99 8.53
CA ASN A 21 3.92 9.52 9.86
C ASN A 21 5.17 8.63 9.86
N TYR A 22 5.51 8.04 8.71
CA TYR A 22 6.63 7.12 8.55
C TYR A 22 7.45 7.46 7.29
N PRO A 23 8.00 8.68 7.16
CA PRO A 23 8.69 9.13 5.95
C PRO A 23 9.86 8.20 5.57
N ALA A 24 10.56 7.64 6.56
CA ALA A 24 11.62 6.64 6.32
C ALA A 24 11.10 5.36 5.62
N ILE A 25 9.88 4.92 5.92
CA ILE A 25 9.24 3.81 5.22
C ILE A 25 8.82 4.25 3.81
N TYR A 26 8.29 5.48 3.68
CA TYR A 26 7.83 6.02 2.41
C TYR A 26 8.95 6.12 1.37
N ASP A 27 10.14 6.60 1.78
CA ASP A 27 11.33 6.63 0.91
C ASP A 27 11.67 5.24 0.33
N HIS A 28 11.51 4.16 1.11
CA HIS A 28 11.72 2.79 0.65
C HIS A 28 10.59 2.25 -0.24
N LEU A 29 9.38 2.81 -0.15
CA LEU A 29 8.26 2.41 -1.01
C LEU A 29 8.36 3.01 -2.41
N ASP A 30 8.94 4.20 -2.56
CA ASP A 30 9.14 4.84 -3.88
C ASP A 30 10.15 4.04 -4.74
N GLU A 31 11.08 3.32 -4.09
CA GLU A 31 11.98 2.38 -4.76
C GLU A 31 11.29 1.10 -5.26
N ILE A 32 10.05 0.85 -4.83
CA ILE A 32 9.23 -0.28 -5.27
C ILE A 32 8.18 0.27 -6.25
N PRO A 33 8.41 0.19 -7.57
CA PRO A 33 7.46 0.70 -8.55
C PRO A 33 6.18 -0.12 -8.49
N MET A 34 5.21 0.37 -7.74
CA MET A 34 3.88 -0.21 -7.74
C MET A 34 3.09 0.45 -8.85
N THR A 35 2.82 -0.34 -9.89
CA THR A 35 1.88 0.03 -10.94
C THR A 35 0.46 0.06 -10.35
N ILE A 36 0.08 1.19 -9.74
CA ILE A 36 -1.34 1.49 -9.58
C ILE A 36 -1.90 1.56 -11.00
N PRO A 37 -2.94 0.79 -11.32
CA PRO A 37 -3.46 0.72 -12.68
C PRO A 37 -4.03 2.09 -13.02
N ASP A 38 -3.37 2.79 -13.92
CA ASP A 38 -4.01 3.81 -14.72
C ASP A 38 -5.09 3.13 -15.59
N GLN A 39 -6.02 3.90 -16.16
CA GLN A 39 -7.18 3.42 -16.91
C GLN A 39 -6.85 2.44 -18.06
N GLU A 40 -5.56 2.31 -18.40
CA GLU A 40 -4.99 1.45 -19.42
C GLU A 40 -4.77 -0.02 -19.01
N ASN A 41 -4.78 -0.37 -17.70
CA ASN A 41 -4.62 -1.77 -17.23
C ASN A 41 -5.79 -2.24 -16.33
N PRO A 42 -6.96 -2.58 -16.91
CA PRO A 42 -8.17 -2.93 -16.16
C PRO A 42 -8.12 -4.30 -15.45
N ASN A 43 -7.08 -5.11 -15.67
CA ASN A 43 -6.97 -6.48 -15.13
C ASN A 43 -6.17 -6.58 -13.82
N ILE A 44 -6.11 -5.52 -13.02
CA ILE A 44 -5.65 -5.71 -11.64
C ILE A 44 -6.72 -6.48 -10.86
N ASN A 45 -6.33 -7.67 -10.42
CA ASN A 45 -7.20 -8.53 -9.63
C ASN A 45 -7.33 -7.92 -8.22
N ALA A 46 -8.54 -7.93 -7.65
CA ALA A 46 -8.77 -7.51 -6.28
C ALA A 46 -7.81 -8.21 -5.29
N LYS A 47 -7.42 -9.45 -5.61
CA LYS A 47 -6.43 -10.22 -4.84
C LYS A 47 -5.04 -9.57 -4.82
N GLU A 48 -4.58 -9.00 -5.92
CA GLU A 48 -3.28 -8.32 -5.98
C GLU A 48 -3.29 -7.06 -5.13
N LEU A 49 -4.39 -6.30 -5.16
CA LEU A 49 -4.58 -5.12 -4.30
C LEU A 49 -4.69 -5.50 -2.82
N GLU A 50 -5.38 -6.60 -2.50
CA GLU A 50 -5.43 -7.12 -1.13
C GLU A 50 -4.04 -7.51 -0.63
N ASN A 51 -3.27 -8.26 -1.43
CA ASN A 51 -1.91 -8.66 -1.07
C ASN A 51 -0.99 -7.43 -0.87
N TYR A 52 -1.14 -6.43 -1.73
CA TYR A 52 -0.35 -5.20 -1.64
C TYR A 52 -0.70 -4.40 -0.37
N LEU A 53 -1.99 -4.24 -0.09
CA LEU A 53 -2.47 -3.57 1.12
C LEU A 53 -2.00 -4.29 2.39
N ASP A 54 -1.99 -5.63 2.39
CA ASP A 54 -1.49 -6.43 3.50
C ASP A 54 0.01 -6.21 3.70
N SER A 55 0.79 -6.22 2.60
CA SER A 55 2.22 -5.94 2.62
C SER A 55 2.55 -4.57 3.22
N LEU A 56 1.82 -3.51 2.83
CA LEU A 56 1.97 -2.18 3.41
C LEU A 56 1.74 -2.17 4.93
N LYS A 57 0.68 -2.84 5.40
CA LYS A 57 0.38 -2.94 6.83
C LYS A 57 1.45 -3.73 7.58
N GLU A 58 1.98 -4.78 6.97
CA GLU A 58 3.04 -5.60 7.55
C GLU A 58 4.35 -4.80 7.71
N ILE A 59 4.71 -3.97 6.71
CA ILE A 59 5.89 -3.10 6.78
C ILE A 59 5.75 -2.10 7.94
N ILE A 60 4.62 -1.41 8.04
CA ILE A 60 4.35 -0.48 9.15
C ILE A 60 4.43 -1.22 10.49
N LYS A 61 3.85 -2.42 10.57
CA LYS A 61 3.85 -3.21 11.79
C LYS A 61 5.28 -3.57 12.22
N LYS A 62 6.09 -4.11 11.30
CA LYS A 62 7.50 -4.46 11.57
C LYS A 62 8.29 -3.24 12.02
N TYR A 63 8.12 -2.12 11.31
CA TYR A 63 8.78 -0.87 11.70
C TYR A 63 8.39 -0.43 13.12
N LYS A 64 7.11 -0.54 13.49
CA LYS A 64 6.65 -0.24 14.86
C LYS A 64 7.23 -1.19 15.91
N GLU A 65 7.37 -2.48 15.56
CA GLU A 65 7.94 -3.51 16.45
C GLU A 65 9.46 -3.34 16.60
N GLU A 66 10.19 -2.95 15.56
CA GLU A 66 11.64 -2.72 15.59
C GLU A 66 12.05 -1.42 16.31
N GLN A 67 11.14 -0.46 16.41
CA GLN A 67 11.35 0.81 17.13
C GLN A 67 11.01 0.72 18.63
N HIS A 68 10.67 -0.47 19.14
CA HIS A 68 10.19 -0.72 20.51
C HIS A 68 11.20 -1.54 21.33
#